data_AF-A0A2Z6CX93-F1
#
_entry.id   AF-A0A2Z6CX93-F1
#
_cell.length_a   1.000
_cell.length_b   1.000
_cell.length_c   1.000
_cell.angle_alpha   90.00
_cell.angle_beta   90.00
_cell.angle_gamma   90.00
#
_symmetry.space_group_name_H-M   'P 1'
#
loop_
_entity.id
_entity.type
_entity.pdbx_description
1 polymer ?
#
loop_
_entity_poly.entity_id
_entity_poly.type
_entity_poly.pdbx_seq_one_letter_code
_entity_poly.pdbx_strand_id
1 'polypeptide(L)'
;MNYQKLGAALAMALNDVQDPATPSLTVFIHTEPISEAAIAILQSFDVSDVTSDKDTFTATLSANAISQLSEQTWVKSLQLSQKLGLLNNGKRMQSFKI
;
A
#
# COMPACT_ATOMS: atom_id res chain seq x y z
N MET A 1 -5.50 -15.53 3.38
CA MET A 1 -4.69 -14.36 3.79
C MET A 1 -3.31 -14.79 4.28
N ASN A 2 -2.23 -14.25 3.70
CA ASN A 2 -0.86 -14.58 4.10
C ASN A 2 -0.19 -13.41 4.86
N TYR A 3 -0.21 -13.47 6.19
CA TYR A 3 0.38 -12.45 7.06
C TYR A 3 1.90 -12.38 7.00
N GLN A 4 2.59 -13.41 6.51
CA GLN A 4 4.06 -13.38 6.37
C GLN A 4 4.50 -12.39 5.29
N LYS A 5 3.63 -12.10 4.32
CA LYS A 5 3.88 -11.13 3.26
C LYS A 5 3.45 -9.71 3.61
N LEU A 6 2.63 -9.56 4.66
CA LEU A 6 2.12 -8.26 5.11
C LEU A 6 3.15 -7.61 6.05
N GLY A 7 3.53 -6.37 5.75
CA GLY A 7 4.31 -5.57 6.69
C GLY A 7 3.52 -5.34 7.98
N ALA A 8 4.21 -5.27 9.12
CA ALA A 8 3.57 -5.10 10.44
C ALA A 8 2.59 -3.90 10.48
N ALA A 9 2.97 -2.77 9.88
CA ALA A 9 2.10 -1.58 9.79
C ALA A 9 0.82 -1.84 8.99
N LEU A 10 0.88 -2.67 7.94
CA LEU A 10 -0.29 -3.05 7.16
C LEU A 10 -1.19 -3.99 7.94
N ALA A 11 -0.61 -5.00 8.60
CA ALA A 11 -1.34 -5.91 9.46
C ALA A 11 -2.08 -5.17 10.59
N MET A 12 -1.44 -4.15 11.18
CA MET A 12 -2.07 -3.29 12.18
C MET A 12 -3.20 -2.45 11.60
N ALA A 13 -2.98 -1.80 10.45
CA ALA A 13 -4.01 -0.99 9.80
C ALA A 13 -5.22 -1.82 9.38
N LEU A 14 -5.01 -3.06 8.93
CA LEU A 14 -6.08 -4.01 8.59
C LEU A 14 -6.96 -4.37 9.79
N ASN A 15 -6.41 -4.38 10.99
CA ASN A 15 -7.19 -4.65 12.21
C ASN A 15 -8.01 -3.42 12.67
N ASP A 16 -7.65 -2.23 12.22
CA ASP A 16 -8.34 -0.96 12.55
C ASP A 16 -9.46 -0.64 11.54
N VAL A 17 -9.41 -1.25 10.35
CA VAL A 17 -10.42 -1.09 9.30
C VAL A 17 -11.78 -1.62 9.77
N GLN A 18 -12.76 -0.72 9.86
CA GLN A 18 -14.14 -1.04 10.21
C GLN A 18 -14.89 -1.73 9.06
N ASP A 19 -14.63 -1.32 7.82
CA ASP A 19 -15.28 -1.86 6.62
C ASP A 19 -14.26 -2.52 5.68
N PRO A 20 -14.19 -3.86 5.62
CA PRO A 20 -13.18 -4.56 4.85
C PRO A 20 -13.40 -4.52 3.33
N ALA A 21 -14.57 -4.07 2.87
CA ALA A 21 -14.90 -3.93 1.45
C ALA A 21 -14.50 -2.56 0.89
N THR A 22 -14.44 -1.54 1.74
CA THR A 22 -14.12 -0.16 1.33
C THR A 22 -12.61 0.02 1.10
N PRO A 23 -12.19 0.45 -0.10
CA PRO A 23 -10.79 0.76 -0.37
C PRO A 23 -10.36 2.01 0.40
N SER A 24 -9.57 1.80 1.45
CA SER A 24 -9.11 2.86 2.37
C SER A 24 -7.62 2.77 2.70
N LEU A 25 -6.96 1.67 2.34
CA LEU A 25 -5.57 1.41 2.67
C LEU A 25 -4.70 1.58 1.43
N THR A 26 -3.94 2.67 1.38
CA THR A 26 -2.89 2.80 0.38
C THR A 26 -1.73 1.87 0.73
N VAL A 27 -1.39 0.96 -0.17
CA VAL A 27 -0.36 -0.05 0.02
C VAL A 27 0.66 -0.03 -1.10
N PHE A 28 1.92 -0.28 -0.74
CA PHE A 28 2.98 -0.66 -1.67
C PHE A 28 2.92 -2.17 -1.90
N ILE A 29 2.86 -2.56 -3.16
CA ILE A 29 2.76 -3.93 -3.62
C ILE A 29 4.08 -4.25 -4.29
N HIS A 30 4.91 -5.07 -3.64
CA HIS A 30 6.15 -5.58 -4.21
C HIS A 30 5.87 -6.93 -4.83
N THR A 31 6.08 -7.03 -6.13
CA THR A 31 5.85 -8.22 -6.92
C THR A 31 7.17 -8.73 -7.49
N GLU A 32 7.23 -10.01 -7.79
CA GLU A 32 8.22 -10.52 -8.74
C GLU A 32 7.81 -10.14 -10.17
N PRO A 33 8.69 -10.32 -11.18
CA PRO A 33 8.37 -10.03 -12.58
C PRO A 33 6.98 -10.56 -12.96
N ILE A 34 6.06 -9.63 -13.18
CA ILE A 34 4.64 -9.92 -13.38
C ILE A 34 4.34 -10.18 -14.85
N SER A 35 3.49 -11.17 -15.12
CA SER A 35 2.94 -11.42 -16.45
C SER A 35 1.74 -10.51 -16.74
N GLU A 36 1.31 -10.43 -18.00
CA GLU A 36 0.12 -9.65 -18.39
C GLU A 36 -1.14 -10.03 -17.59
N ALA A 37 -1.27 -11.29 -17.15
CA ALA A 37 -2.37 -11.72 -16.31
C ALA A 37 -2.35 -11.06 -14.93
N ALA A 38 -1.16 -10.92 -14.31
CA ALA A 38 -1.01 -10.22 -13.04
C ALA A 38 -1.24 -8.72 -13.20
N ILE A 39 -0.88 -8.13 -14.34
CA ILE A 39 -1.21 -6.75 -14.68
C ILE A 39 -2.72 -6.54 -14.72
N ALA A 40 -3.47 -7.43 -15.38
CA ALA A 40 -4.94 -7.35 -15.42
C ALA A 40 -5.58 -7.47 -14.02
N ILE A 41 -5.01 -8.31 -13.15
CA ILE A 41 -5.45 -8.41 -11.75
C ILE A 41 -5.21 -7.09 -11.01
N LEU A 42 -4.01 -6.52 -11.11
CA LEU A 42 -3.68 -5.23 -10.48
C LEU A 42 -4.58 -4.10 -11.00
N GLN A 43 -4.82 -4.04 -12.30
CA GLN A 43 -5.75 -3.07 -12.90
C GLN A 43 -7.19 -3.26 -12.41
N SER A 44 -7.63 -4.49 -12.17
CA SER A 44 -8.95 -4.78 -11.58
C SER A 44 -9.08 -4.28 -10.13
N PHE A 45 -7.94 -4.11 -9.44
CA PHE A 45 -7.85 -3.52 -8.11
C PHE A 45 -7.65 -1.99 -8.13
N ASP A 46 -7.88 -1.34 -9.28
CA ASP A 46 -7.70 0.10 -9.46
C ASP A 46 -6.24 0.58 -9.28
N VAL A 47 -5.28 -0.35 -9.41
CA VAL A 47 -3.86 0.00 -9.38
C VAL A 47 -3.54 0.71 -10.70
N SER A 48 -3.24 2.00 -10.61
CA SER A 48 -2.74 2.79 -11.73
C SER A 48 -1.23 2.60 -11.91
N ASP A 49 -0.71 2.89 -13.10
CA ASP A 49 0.74 2.81 -13.41
C ASP A 49 1.35 1.38 -13.32
N VAL A 50 0.54 0.34 -13.58
CA VAL A 50 1.04 -1.05 -13.64
C VAL A 50 1.79 -1.27 -14.95
N THR A 51 3.10 -1.45 -14.85
CA THR A 51 4.01 -1.72 -15.97
C THR A 51 4.89 -2.92 -15.65
N SER A 52 5.12 -3.81 -16.61
CA SER A 52 5.99 -4.98 -16.45
C SER A 52 7.45 -4.64 -16.11
N ASP A 53 7.86 -3.39 -16.33
CA ASP A 53 9.21 -2.88 -16.05
C ASP A 53 9.43 -2.51 -14.58
N LYS A 54 8.37 -2.51 -13.76
CA LYS A 54 8.44 -2.16 -12.33
C LYS A 54 8.04 -3.36 -11.49
N ASP A 55 8.76 -3.57 -10.41
CA ASP A 55 8.46 -4.62 -9.42
C ASP A 55 7.67 -4.07 -8.22
N THR A 56 7.42 -2.76 -8.18
CA THR A 56 6.72 -2.12 -7.05
C THR A 56 5.65 -1.17 -7.55
N PHE A 57 4.44 -1.34 -7.02
CA PHE A 57 3.25 -0.57 -7.35
C PHE A 57 2.63 0.04 -6.09
N THR A 58 1.84 1.09 -6.27
CA THR A 58 1.11 1.72 -5.18
C THR A 58 -0.36 1.80 -5.55
N ALA A 59 -1.25 1.33 -4.68
CA ALA A 59 -2.69 1.43 -4.88
C ALA A 59 -3.44 1.55 -3.57
N THR A 60 -4.64 2.12 -3.64
CA THR A 60 -5.57 2.16 -2.51
C THR A 60 -6.52 0.98 -2.59
N LEU A 61 -6.32 0.02 -1.69
CA LEU A 61 -7.02 -1.25 -1.68
C LEU A 61 -7.89 -1.41 -0.44
N SER A 62 -8.87 -2.30 -0.54
CA SER A 62 -9.66 -2.75 0.61
C SER A 62 -8.97 -3.91 1.33
N ALA A 63 -9.35 -4.16 2.57
CA ALA A 63 -8.79 -5.28 3.34
C ALA A 63 -9.02 -6.62 2.62
N ASN A 64 -10.16 -6.76 1.95
CA ASN A 64 -10.48 -7.96 1.18
C ASN A 64 -9.57 -8.12 -0.05
N ALA A 65 -9.31 -7.02 -0.78
CA ALA A 65 -8.37 -7.01 -1.90
C ALA A 65 -6.94 -7.35 -1.46
N ILE A 66 -6.49 -6.81 -0.33
CA ILE A 66 -5.17 -7.12 0.25
C ILE A 66 -5.07 -8.61 0.61
N SER A 67 -6.14 -9.18 1.17
CA SER A 67 -6.20 -10.61 1.47
C SER A 67 -6.03 -11.45 0.19
N GLN A 68 -6.76 -11.11 -0.89
CA GLN A 68 -6.65 -11.80 -2.18
C GLN A 68 -5.26 -11.64 -2.84
N LEU A 69 -4.65 -10.46 -2.76
CA LEU A 69 -3.30 -10.23 -3.29
C LEU A 69 -2.25 -11.00 -2.49
N SER A 70 -2.40 -11.10 -1.16
CA SER A 70 -1.44 -11.83 -0.32
C SER A 70 -1.36 -13.32 -0.66
N GLU A 71 -2.41 -13.88 -1.26
CA GLU A 71 -2.48 -15.28 -1.70
C GLU A 71 -1.80 -15.52 -3.05
N GLN A 72 -1.55 -14.46 -3.82
CA GLN A 72 -0.86 -14.58 -5.10
C GLN A 72 0.60 -14.99 -4.90
N THR A 73 1.06 -15.90 -5.77
CA THR A 73 2.43 -16.42 -5.71
C THR A 73 3.47 -15.39 -6.14
N TRP A 74 3.12 -14.53 -7.10
CA TRP A 74 3.96 -13.44 -7.61
C TRP A 74 4.05 -12.23 -6.68
N VAL A 75 3.19 -12.13 -5.66
CA VAL A 75 3.28 -11.08 -4.65
C VAL A 75 4.35 -11.46 -3.64
N LYS A 76 5.40 -10.65 -3.55
CA LYS A 76 6.53 -10.83 -2.65
C LYS A 76 6.24 -10.25 -1.27
N SER A 77 5.80 -8.99 -1.25
CA SER A 77 5.41 -8.31 -0.03
C SER A 77 4.38 -7.21 -0.28
N LEU A 78 3.61 -6.93 0.76
CA LEU A 78 2.58 -5.90 0.80
C LEU A 78 2.86 -5.03 2.01
N GLN A 79 3.09 -3.73 1.81
CA GLN A 79 3.40 -2.79 2.88
C GLN A 79 2.43 -1.63 2.85
N LEU A 80 2.13 -1.04 4.01
CA LEU A 80 1.31 0.15 4.06
C LEU A 80 2.11 1.32 3.48
N SER A 81 1.56 1.98 2.46
CA SER A 81 2.08 3.23 1.92
C SER A 81 1.74 4.34 2.90
N GLN A 82 2.59 4.50 3.90
CA GLN A 82 2.46 5.59 4.85
C GLN A 82 2.68 6.89 4.09
N LYS A 83 1.64 7.74 4.06
CA LYS A 83 1.79 9.12 3.63
C LYS A 83 2.79 9.74 4.60
N LEU A 84 4.04 9.92 4.16
CA LEU A 84 5.02 10.75 4.85
C LEU A 84 4.42 12.16 4.88
N GLY A 85 3.64 12.44 5.93
CA GLY A 85 3.37 13.80 6.31
C GLY A 85 4.73 14.40 6.59
N LEU A 86 5.23 15.22 5.67
CA LEU A 86 6.32 16.13 5.98
C LEU A 86 5.87 16.87 7.23
N LEU A 87 6.40 16.48 8.39
CA LEU A 87 6.32 17.25 9.61
C LEU A 87 7.16 18.50 9.31
N ASN A 88 6.56 19.45 8.61
CA ASN A 88 7.02 20.82 8.61
C ASN A 88 6.75 21.32 10.03
N ASN A 89 7.60 20.91 10.97
CA ASN A 89 7.82 21.63 12.21
C ASN A 89 8.37 22.98 11.77
N GLY A 90 7.47 23.85 11.33
CA GLY A 90 7.68 25.27 11.17
C GLY A 90 8.10 25.79 12.53
N LYS A 91 9.41 25.72 12.77
CA LYS A 91 10.11 26.39 13.85
C LYS A 91 9.82 27.88 13.63
N ARG A 92 8.71 28.36 14.17
CA ARG A 92 8.46 29.78 14.35
C ARG A 92 9.53 30.27 15.32
N MET A 93 10.68 30.65 14.77
CA MET A 93 11.63 31.51 15.45
C MET A 93 10.86 32.79 15.75
N GLN A 94 10.35 32.88 16.96
CA GLN A 94 9.80 34.12 17.50
C GLN A 94 10.98 35.06 17.67
N SER A 95 11.03 36.05 16.80
CA SER A 95 11.91 37.22 16.91
C SER A 95 11.52 37.96 18.19
N PHE A 96 12.27 37.74 19.28
CA PHE A 96 12.20 38.64 20.42
C PHE A 96 13.05 39.87 20.10
N LYS A 97 12.36 40.97 19.80
CA LYS A 97 12.90 42.32 19.83
C LYS A 97 12.05 43.08 20.85
N ILE A 98 12.67 43.57 21.91
CA ILE A 98 12.66 44.94 22.47
C ILE A 98 13.61 44.91 23.66
#